data_AF-A0A830HL99-F1
#
_entry.id   AF-A0A830HL99-F1
#
_cell.length_a   1.000
_cell.length_b   1.000
_cell.length_c   1.000
_cell.angle_alpha   90.00
_cell.angle_beta   90.00
_cell.angle_gamma   90.00
#
_symmetry.space_group_name_H-M   'P 1'
#
loop_
_entity.id
_entity.type
_entity.pdbx_description
1 polymer ?
#
loop_
_entity_poly.entity_id
_entity_poly.type
_entity_poly.pdbx_seq_one_letter_code
_entity_poly.pdbx_strand_id
1 'polypeptide(L)'
;MTTALPSLLSSVSLSLSCSALSLSRSSAVLAAVTTSGNHHARFFSSAASAAAGEPETSLESRVPKVPHSLGECHVDAADAQHLRLPFDENRNPLTIVLPNRRFSQPPMAMKADKISRILADAEAVENISGGGMAAPGTKVAIVSAPFRRDHAYGMPNLEALVQLDELTNTLHVCPSLFRPETTLLATEVTIAERQQGSSESVDFDVDATPLSLVDVLMQHSPDVRMKLITPTQPNEPMSAPVHAASTDRVLMVAPTCFQVNAEASADNTFMPKDGVATDEIKDTVLREFSRLHNVITNELCVDVELFTHDGYHGTPDAVFPNNWFSTHLPLDENGNGVIALYPMKCPNRRREVRTDMLNHVKRLCGPDAKLVDVRKMSWPEDGACFAAAPQEGLPFLEGTGSIVMDRGAGVAYVSLSKRADAGLANQWRDAVNKAARTEIVRRVVPFKSFDSSGGLIYHTNVMMMVGSTYAIVCLEAIHDMAERSAVENQLAADGKEVVAITKEQMACMAGNALELQHGLYGVPYVIMSTQARESLDADQVSVLERHVAGIAHADIRTLETLGGGSVRCTIAELFCEEDVVE
;
A
#
# COMPACT_ATOMS: atom_id res chain seq x y z
N MET A 1 61.23 13.55 26.42
CA MET A 1 61.63 14.49 27.50
C MET A 1 60.90 15.78 27.17
N THR A 2 59.85 16.23 27.85
CA THR A 2 59.49 16.31 29.28
C THR A 2 57.96 16.55 29.30
N THR A 3 57.14 15.67 29.90
CA THR A 3 56.47 15.83 31.23
C THR A 3 55.73 17.16 31.38
N ALA A 4 54.51 17.31 31.90
CA ALA A 4 53.42 16.48 32.40
C ALA A 4 52.30 17.52 32.71
N LEU A 5 51.01 17.17 32.61
CA LEU A 5 49.92 18.04 33.06
C LEU A 5 48.99 17.24 33.98
N PRO A 6 48.63 17.76 35.17
CA PRO A 6 47.89 17.02 36.17
C PRO A 6 46.37 17.17 36.01
N SER A 7 45.69 16.13 36.47
CA SER A 7 44.28 16.09 36.83
C SER A 7 43.92 17.09 37.92
N LEU A 8 42.75 17.74 37.80
CA LEU A 8 41.95 18.16 38.95
C LEU A 8 40.47 18.09 38.59
N LEU A 9 39.77 17.23 39.34
CA LEU A 9 38.33 17.07 39.42
C LEU A 9 37.68 18.32 40.05
N SER A 10 36.58 18.79 39.49
CA SER A 10 35.46 19.26 40.31
C SER A 10 34.13 18.93 39.64
N SER A 11 33.31 18.28 40.45
CA SER A 11 31.93 17.87 40.23
C SER A 11 30.99 19.08 40.13
N VAL A 12 30.14 19.11 39.11
CA VAL A 12 28.82 19.74 39.18
C VAL A 12 27.80 18.77 38.62
N SER A 13 27.01 18.23 39.54
CA SER A 13 25.77 17.50 39.33
C SER A 13 24.68 18.43 38.78
N LEU A 14 24.10 18.09 37.63
CA LEU A 14 22.79 18.58 37.22
C LEU A 14 21.99 17.38 36.74
N SER A 15 21.17 16.88 37.66
CA SER A 15 20.09 15.94 37.44
C SER A 15 19.02 16.58 36.56
N LEU A 16 18.81 16.06 35.36
CA LEU A 16 17.56 16.20 34.62
C LEU A 16 17.07 14.80 34.31
N SER A 17 16.10 14.37 35.11
CA SER A 17 15.27 13.19 34.93
C SER A 17 14.51 13.30 33.60
N CYS A 18 14.94 12.55 32.59
CA CYS A 18 14.06 12.18 31.48
C CYS A 18 13.35 10.89 31.87
N SER A 19 12.12 11.02 32.35
CA SER A 19 11.19 9.90 32.47
C SER A 19 10.84 9.42 31.07
N ALA A 20 11.43 8.30 30.66
CA ALA A 20 10.95 7.53 29.52
C ALA A 20 9.60 6.93 29.91
N LEU A 21 8.53 7.41 29.29
CA LEU A 21 7.24 6.74 29.29
C LEU A 21 7.18 5.88 28.03
N SER A 22 7.42 4.59 28.18
CA SER A 22 6.99 3.57 27.23
C SER A 22 5.46 3.53 27.28
N LEU A 23 4.81 4.10 26.28
CA LEU A 23 3.38 3.89 26.07
C LEU A 23 3.21 2.60 25.27
N SER A 24 2.72 1.57 25.97
CA SER A 24 2.21 0.33 25.40
C SER A 24 1.17 0.64 24.32
N ARG A 25 1.30 -0.03 23.17
CA ARG A 25 0.28 -0.08 22.11
C ARG A 25 -1.02 -0.63 22.70
N SER A 26 -1.98 0.25 22.94
CA SER A 26 -3.42 -0.02 23.01
C SER A 26 -4.14 1.30 23.27
N SER A 27 -5.02 1.68 22.34
CA SER A 27 -5.97 2.80 22.44
C SER A 27 -5.36 4.21 22.50
N ALA A 28 -5.23 4.88 21.34
CA ALA A 28 -5.60 6.30 21.15
C ALA A 28 -5.09 6.86 19.81
N VAL A 29 -5.75 6.57 18.68
CA VAL A 29 -5.81 7.51 17.54
C VAL A 29 -7.16 7.36 16.83
N LEU A 30 -8.22 7.94 17.41
CA LEU A 30 -9.42 8.31 16.66
C LEU A 30 -10.10 9.50 17.36
N ALA A 31 -9.50 10.69 17.27
CA ALA A 31 -10.18 11.96 17.56
C ALA A 31 -9.31 13.16 17.17
N ALA A 32 -9.50 13.70 15.97
CA ALA A 32 -9.33 15.14 15.71
C ALA A 32 -9.85 15.51 14.30
N VAL A 33 -11.15 15.77 14.19
CA VAL A 33 -11.72 16.56 13.09
C VAL A 33 -12.62 17.65 13.70
N THR A 34 -12.41 18.87 13.20
CA THR A 34 -13.27 20.07 13.24
C THR A 34 -13.42 20.88 14.53
N THR A 35 -13.01 22.15 14.44
CA THR A 35 -13.77 23.40 14.69
C THR A 35 -12.81 24.55 14.34
N SER A 36 -13.14 25.71 13.78
CA SER A 36 -14.38 26.42 13.43
C SER A 36 -13.98 27.65 12.59
N GLY A 37 -14.90 28.24 11.81
CA GLY A 37 -14.61 29.53 11.15
C GLY A 37 -15.62 30.01 10.10
N ASN A 38 -16.90 30.12 10.47
CA ASN A 38 -17.90 30.84 9.68
C ASN A 38 -17.65 32.36 9.73
N HIS A 39 -17.50 33.01 8.58
CA HIS A 39 -17.83 34.44 8.46
C HIS A 39 -18.58 34.75 7.15
N HIS A 40 -19.81 35.23 7.33
CA HIS A 40 -20.64 35.89 6.33
C HIS A 40 -20.03 37.23 5.89
N ALA A 41 -20.10 37.53 4.59
CA ALA A 41 -20.32 38.89 4.10
C ALA A 41 -21.06 38.87 2.76
N ARG A 42 -22.07 39.73 2.66
CA ARG A 42 -23.01 39.92 1.54
C ARG A 42 -22.50 40.95 0.52
N PHE A 43 -23.17 40.97 -0.64
CA PHE A 43 -23.31 42.02 -1.68
C PHE A 43 -22.27 42.06 -2.81
N PHE A 44 -22.70 41.79 -4.05
CA PHE A 44 -23.19 42.81 -5.00
C PHE A 44 -23.97 42.16 -6.16
N SER A 45 -25.02 42.87 -6.62
CA SER A 45 -25.85 42.57 -7.79
C SER A 45 -25.56 43.55 -8.93
N SER A 46 -25.53 43.06 -10.17
CA SER A 46 -25.98 43.76 -11.41
C SER A 46 -25.96 42.73 -12.56
N ALA A 47 -27.07 42.34 -13.19
CA ALA A 47 -27.98 43.05 -14.10
C ALA A 47 -27.45 43.21 -15.55
N ALA A 48 -27.98 42.39 -16.47
CA ALA A 48 -28.32 42.67 -17.88
C ALA A 48 -29.02 41.40 -18.46
N SER A 49 -30.34 41.36 -18.75
CA SER A 49 -31.06 41.86 -19.96
C SER A 49 -30.52 41.29 -21.29
N ALA A 50 -31.27 40.89 -22.33
CA ALA A 50 -32.64 40.40 -22.60
C ALA A 50 -32.67 40.18 -24.13
N ALA A 51 -33.40 39.16 -24.65
CA ALA A 51 -34.08 39.07 -25.97
C ALA A 51 -34.34 37.58 -26.31
N ALA A 52 -35.56 37.01 -26.26
CA ALA A 52 -36.80 37.22 -27.05
C ALA A 52 -36.87 36.34 -28.33
N GLY A 53 -37.90 35.48 -28.42
CA GLY A 53 -38.35 34.82 -29.67
C GLY A 53 -39.05 33.46 -29.51
N GLU A 54 -40.38 33.47 -29.35
CA GLU A 54 -41.39 32.37 -29.31
C GLU A 54 -41.54 31.55 -30.65
N PRO A 55 -42.52 30.63 -30.88
CA PRO A 55 -43.60 30.08 -30.03
C PRO A 55 -43.83 28.53 -30.05
N GLU A 56 -44.80 28.18 -29.20
CA GLU A 56 -45.48 26.93 -28.86
C GLU A 56 -45.98 26.00 -29.98
N THR A 57 -46.06 24.69 -29.67
CA THR A 57 -47.22 23.85 -30.00
C THR A 57 -47.54 22.88 -28.84
N SER A 58 -48.82 22.92 -28.45
CA SER A 58 -49.54 22.21 -27.38
C SER A 58 -49.64 20.68 -27.53
N LEU A 59 -49.76 19.93 -26.42
CA LEU A 59 -50.98 19.16 -26.06
C LEU A 59 -50.79 18.28 -24.80
N GLU A 60 -51.56 18.63 -23.77
CA GLU A 60 -52.23 17.82 -22.73
C GLU A 60 -51.55 16.57 -22.11
N SER A 61 -51.39 16.56 -20.79
CA SER A 61 -52.12 15.60 -19.92
C SER A 61 -52.02 15.92 -18.42
N ARG A 62 -53.18 16.20 -17.81
CA ARG A 62 -53.65 15.81 -16.46
C ARG A 62 -52.64 15.81 -15.30
N VAL A 63 -52.76 16.83 -14.45
CA VAL A 63 -52.27 16.83 -13.07
C VAL A 63 -53.19 15.96 -12.19
N PRO A 64 -52.70 14.91 -11.51
CA PRO A 64 -53.38 14.37 -10.34
C PRO A 64 -52.89 15.09 -9.09
N LYS A 65 -53.85 15.53 -8.27
CA LYS A 65 -53.64 16.04 -6.90
C LYS A 65 -52.82 15.03 -6.09
N VAL A 66 -51.75 15.50 -5.45
CA VAL A 66 -50.99 14.76 -4.44
C VAL A 66 -51.89 14.56 -3.21
N PRO A 67 -52.17 13.33 -2.76
CA PRO A 67 -52.77 13.11 -1.45
C PRO A 67 -51.69 13.31 -0.38
N HIS A 68 -51.94 14.24 0.54
CA HIS A 68 -51.29 14.23 1.84
C HIS A 68 -51.80 13.01 2.63
N SER A 69 -51.06 11.92 2.60
CA SER A 69 -51.13 10.88 3.62
C SER A 69 -49.72 10.33 3.83
N LEU A 70 -49.18 10.56 5.04
CA LEU A 70 -48.07 9.79 5.60
C LEU A 70 -48.53 8.33 5.65
N GLY A 71 -48.25 7.58 4.58
CA GLY A 71 -48.54 6.16 4.51
C GLY A 71 -47.63 5.42 5.49
N GLU A 72 -48.24 4.73 6.43
CA GLU A 72 -47.58 3.75 7.28
C GLU A 72 -46.78 2.77 6.41
N CYS A 73 -45.51 2.63 6.73
CA CYS A 73 -44.57 1.79 6.02
C CYS A 73 -44.87 0.33 6.40
N HIS A 74 -45.58 -0.39 5.54
CA HIS A 74 -45.77 -1.84 5.68
C HIS A 74 -44.42 -2.55 5.61
N VAL A 75 -44.17 -3.40 6.60
CA VAL A 75 -42.97 -4.23 6.78
C VAL A 75 -43.24 -5.58 6.12
N ASP A 76 -42.63 -5.85 4.98
CA ASP A 76 -42.44 -7.24 4.53
C ASP A 76 -41.24 -7.82 5.30
N ALA A 77 -41.47 -8.96 5.95
CA ALA A 77 -40.65 -9.54 7.02
C ALA A 77 -39.75 -10.71 6.54
N ALA A 78 -38.94 -10.53 5.50
CA ALA A 78 -37.98 -11.56 5.09
C ALA A 78 -36.67 -10.97 4.54
N ASP A 79 -35.56 -11.59 4.95
CA ASP A 79 -34.23 -11.58 4.30
C ASP A 79 -33.20 -10.49 4.71
N ALA A 80 -32.96 -10.25 6.01
CA ALA A 80 -31.70 -9.62 6.44
C ALA A 80 -30.56 -10.67 6.40
N GLN A 81 -29.42 -10.33 5.79
CA GLN A 81 -28.22 -11.19 5.81
C GLN A 81 -27.45 -10.96 7.12
N HIS A 82 -26.92 -12.02 7.71
CA HIS A 82 -26.13 -11.94 8.93
C HIS A 82 -24.90 -12.85 8.85
N LEU A 83 -23.80 -12.41 9.47
CA LEU A 83 -22.57 -13.17 9.62
C LEU A 83 -22.11 -13.06 11.06
N ARG A 84 -22.00 -14.20 11.74
CA ARG A 84 -21.49 -14.27 13.11
C ARG A 84 -20.00 -14.59 13.07
N LEU A 85 -19.21 -13.76 13.74
CA LEU A 85 -17.79 -13.98 13.92
C LEU A 85 -17.52 -14.66 15.28
N PRO A 86 -16.37 -15.33 15.43
CA PRO A 86 -15.93 -15.91 16.69
C PRO A 86 -15.86 -14.87 17.78
N PHE A 87 -15.80 -15.37 19.00
CA PHE A 87 -15.73 -14.52 20.17
C PHE A 87 -14.42 -13.71 20.21
N ASP A 88 -14.51 -12.45 20.64
CA ASP A 88 -13.34 -11.64 21.00
C ASP A 88 -12.62 -12.20 22.26
N GLU A 89 -11.51 -11.55 22.64
CA GLU A 89 -10.74 -11.88 23.86
C GLU A 89 -11.59 -11.89 25.14
N ASN A 90 -12.69 -11.13 25.16
CA ASN A 90 -13.63 -11.01 26.27
C ASN A 90 -14.80 -12.02 26.17
N ARG A 91 -14.74 -12.94 25.21
CA ARG A 91 -15.76 -13.94 24.89
C ARG A 91 -17.10 -13.34 24.44
N ASN A 92 -17.10 -12.17 23.80
CA ASN A 92 -18.30 -11.59 23.20
C ASN A 92 -18.36 -11.92 21.71
N PRO A 93 -19.49 -12.41 21.19
CA PRO A 93 -19.65 -12.64 19.75
C PRO A 93 -19.96 -11.31 19.04
N LEU A 94 -19.42 -11.11 17.84
CA LEU A 94 -19.86 -10.07 16.92
C LEU A 94 -20.78 -10.66 15.85
N THR A 95 -21.96 -10.06 15.70
CA THR A 95 -22.85 -10.35 14.58
C THR A 95 -22.90 -9.16 13.64
N ILE A 96 -22.52 -9.36 12.38
CA ILE A 96 -22.69 -8.36 11.33
C ILE A 96 -24.06 -8.56 10.73
N VAL A 97 -24.84 -7.50 10.67
CA VAL A 97 -26.18 -7.50 10.07
C VAL A 97 -26.18 -6.58 8.87
N LEU A 98 -26.41 -7.13 7.69
CA LEU A 98 -26.68 -6.38 6.47
C LEU A 98 -28.20 -6.34 6.23
N PRO A 99 -28.88 -5.24 6.60
CA PRO A 99 -30.32 -5.13 6.45
C PRO A 99 -30.72 -5.06 4.98
N ASN A 100 -31.83 -5.69 4.62
CA ASN A 100 -32.37 -5.66 3.25
C ASN A 100 -33.02 -4.31 2.86
N ARG A 101 -32.85 -3.26 3.70
CA ARG A 101 -33.55 -1.98 3.58
C ARG A 101 -32.66 -0.84 3.10
N ARG A 102 -33.25 -0.01 2.24
CA ARG A 102 -32.70 1.25 1.77
C ARG A 102 -32.53 2.24 2.92
N PHE A 103 -31.35 2.80 3.08
CA PHE A 103 -31.17 4.04 3.82
C PHE A 103 -31.39 5.21 2.86
N SER A 104 -32.50 5.93 3.03
CA SER A 104 -32.83 7.08 2.18
C SER A 104 -32.03 8.36 2.53
N GLN A 105 -31.18 8.32 3.55
CA GLN A 105 -30.42 9.47 4.04
C GLN A 105 -29.03 9.03 4.54
N PRO A 106 -28.06 9.97 4.65
CA PRO A 106 -26.66 9.69 5.00
C PRO A 106 -26.56 8.96 6.35
N PRO A 107 -25.37 8.44 6.73
CA PRO A 107 -25.19 7.70 7.98
C PRO A 107 -25.31 8.68 9.17
N MET A 108 -26.54 8.97 9.58
CA MET A 108 -26.82 9.47 10.92
C MET A 108 -27.07 8.26 11.82
N ALA A 109 -26.68 8.37 13.09
CA ALA A 109 -26.97 7.37 14.12
C ALA A 109 -28.40 6.84 13.96
N MET A 110 -28.53 5.53 13.77
CA MET A 110 -29.84 4.91 13.58
C MET A 110 -30.68 5.12 14.84
N LYS A 111 -31.94 5.54 14.68
CA LYS A 111 -32.85 5.68 15.82
C LYS A 111 -33.09 4.32 16.47
N ALA A 112 -33.21 4.30 17.80
CA ALA A 112 -33.39 3.09 18.60
C ALA A 112 -34.56 2.21 18.12
N ASP A 113 -35.68 2.80 17.73
CA ASP A 113 -36.86 2.10 17.20
C ASP A 113 -36.58 1.36 15.89
N LYS A 114 -35.70 1.91 15.04
CA LYS A 114 -35.26 1.28 13.79
C LYS A 114 -34.28 0.14 14.05
N ILE A 115 -33.39 0.30 15.03
CA ILE A 115 -32.45 -0.74 15.49
C ILE A 115 -33.23 -1.93 16.05
N SER A 116 -34.19 -1.71 16.96
CA SER A 116 -34.99 -2.79 17.55
C SER A 116 -35.74 -3.62 16.51
N ARG A 117 -36.26 -2.98 15.44
CA ARG A 117 -36.92 -3.70 14.34
C ARG A 117 -35.95 -4.56 13.52
N ILE A 118 -34.78 -4.04 13.20
CA ILE A 118 -33.75 -4.78 12.45
C ILE A 118 -33.25 -5.99 13.24
N LEU A 119 -33.04 -5.81 14.54
CA LEU A 119 -32.61 -6.89 15.42
C LEU A 119 -33.72 -7.93 15.62
N ALA A 120 -34.99 -7.52 15.76
CA ALA A 120 -36.11 -8.44 15.81
C ALA A 120 -36.25 -9.26 14.50
N ASP A 121 -36.03 -8.62 13.34
CA ASP A 121 -36.03 -9.30 12.05
C ASP A 121 -34.86 -10.30 11.95
N ALA A 122 -33.67 -9.95 12.46
CA ALA A 122 -32.49 -10.83 12.45
C ALA A 122 -32.61 -12.00 13.44
N GLU A 123 -33.10 -11.76 14.67
CA GLU A 123 -33.38 -12.80 15.67
C GLU A 123 -34.40 -13.83 15.17
N ALA A 124 -35.37 -13.43 14.35
CA ALA A 124 -36.33 -14.34 13.73
C ALA A 124 -35.66 -15.36 12.79
N VAL A 125 -34.48 -15.05 12.24
CA VAL A 125 -33.71 -15.93 11.34
C VAL A 125 -32.83 -16.91 12.12
N GLU A 126 -32.34 -16.54 13.31
CA GLU A 126 -31.31 -17.27 14.06
C GLU A 126 -31.85 -18.22 15.15
N ASN A 127 -33.11 -18.68 15.04
CA ASN A 127 -33.79 -19.51 16.06
C ASN A 127 -33.29 -20.97 16.11
N ILE A 128 -31.97 -21.17 16.20
CA ILE A 128 -31.30 -22.47 16.35
C ILE A 128 -30.47 -22.44 17.64
N SER A 129 -31.02 -23.11 18.66
CA SER A 129 -30.41 -23.56 19.93
C SER A 129 -28.90 -23.31 20.12
N GLY A 130 -28.54 -22.29 20.92
CA GLY A 130 -27.18 -22.20 21.49
C GLY A 130 -26.72 -20.88 22.12
N GLY A 131 -27.39 -19.75 21.86
CA GLY A 131 -26.99 -18.43 22.37
C GLY A 131 -27.21 -17.35 21.32
N GLY A 132 -28.47 -16.92 21.18
CA GLY A 132 -28.90 -16.03 20.09
C GLY A 132 -28.38 -14.60 20.22
N MET A 133 -28.53 -13.83 19.14
CA MET A 133 -28.19 -12.40 19.07
C MET A 133 -28.59 -11.59 20.31
N ALA A 134 -29.66 -11.95 21.02
CA ALA A 134 -30.22 -11.28 22.20
C ALA A 134 -29.44 -11.44 23.52
N ALA A 135 -28.31 -12.16 23.56
CA ALA A 135 -27.58 -12.38 24.80
C ALA A 135 -26.93 -11.06 25.29
N PRO A 136 -27.10 -10.68 26.58
CA PRO A 136 -26.45 -9.48 27.13
C PRO A 136 -24.94 -9.49 26.89
N GLY A 137 -24.39 -8.36 26.45
CA GLY A 137 -22.97 -8.23 26.07
C GLY A 137 -22.65 -8.60 24.62
N THR A 138 -23.60 -9.12 23.85
CA THR A 138 -23.42 -9.33 22.41
C THR A 138 -23.26 -8.00 21.69
N LYS A 139 -22.24 -7.91 20.83
CA LYS A 139 -22.02 -6.79 19.93
C LYS A 139 -22.68 -7.09 18.58
N VAL A 140 -23.43 -6.12 18.07
CA VAL A 140 -24.06 -6.21 16.74
C VAL A 140 -23.61 -5.03 15.90
N ALA A 141 -23.00 -5.31 14.75
CA ALA A 141 -22.61 -4.31 13.77
C ALA A 141 -23.68 -4.22 12.67
N ILE A 142 -24.48 -3.15 12.70
CA ILE A 142 -25.52 -2.93 11.69
C ILE A 142 -24.92 -2.16 10.53
N VAL A 143 -24.81 -2.81 9.38
CA VAL A 143 -24.25 -2.22 8.17
C VAL A 143 -25.26 -1.25 7.56
N SER A 144 -24.83 -0.01 7.41
CA SER A 144 -25.46 1.05 6.64
C SER A 144 -24.70 1.26 5.35
N ALA A 145 -25.42 1.33 4.24
CA ALA A 145 -24.81 1.38 2.93
C ALA A 145 -25.49 2.43 2.05
N PRO A 146 -24.73 3.15 1.20
CA PRO A 146 -25.27 4.09 0.24
C PRO A 146 -25.76 3.37 -1.03
N PHE A 147 -26.70 2.43 -0.93
CA PHE A 147 -27.23 1.75 -2.12
C PHE A 147 -28.19 2.68 -2.90
N ARG A 148 -27.70 3.35 -3.95
CA ARG A 148 -28.57 4.04 -4.93
C ARG A 148 -29.30 3.01 -5.80
N ARG A 149 -30.57 3.31 -6.09
CA ARG A 149 -31.54 2.44 -6.78
C ARG A 149 -31.17 2.14 -8.25
N ASP A 150 -30.13 2.79 -8.75
CA ASP A 150 -29.81 2.91 -10.19
C ASP A 150 -28.63 2.02 -10.58
N HIS A 151 -27.96 1.38 -9.60
CA HIS A 151 -26.90 0.42 -9.89
C HIS A 151 -27.51 -0.89 -10.43
N ALA A 152 -27.04 -1.32 -11.60
CA ALA A 152 -27.42 -2.58 -12.25
C ALA A 152 -27.05 -3.84 -11.42
N TYR A 153 -26.33 -3.66 -10.32
CA TYR A 153 -25.83 -4.70 -9.43
C TYR A 153 -26.65 -4.64 -8.14
N GLY A 154 -27.36 -5.72 -7.79
CA GLY A 154 -28.24 -5.80 -6.62
C GLY A 154 -27.52 -5.65 -5.27
N MET A 155 -28.24 -5.89 -4.17
CA MET A 155 -27.65 -5.92 -2.82
C MET A 155 -26.44 -6.87 -2.77
N PRO A 156 -25.32 -6.49 -2.14
CA PRO A 156 -24.17 -7.37 -2.03
C PRO A 156 -24.50 -8.57 -1.12
N ASN A 157 -23.91 -9.73 -1.44
CA ASN A 157 -23.95 -10.91 -0.58
C ASN A 157 -22.85 -10.77 0.49
N LEU A 158 -23.20 -10.87 1.77
CA LEU A 158 -22.27 -10.74 2.90
C LEU A 158 -21.19 -11.83 2.89
N GLU A 159 -21.51 -13.05 2.48
CA GLU A 159 -20.53 -14.13 2.29
C GLU A 159 -19.56 -13.86 1.14
N ALA A 160 -19.93 -13.01 0.17
CA ALA A 160 -19.02 -12.57 -0.89
C ALA A 160 -18.14 -11.39 -0.45
N LEU A 161 -18.47 -10.74 0.68
CA LEU A 161 -17.75 -9.60 1.22
C LEU A 161 -16.78 -9.99 2.32
N VAL A 162 -17.17 -10.90 3.21
CA VAL A 162 -16.39 -11.31 4.38
C VAL A 162 -16.56 -12.81 4.60
N GLN A 163 -15.46 -13.53 4.73
CA GLN A 163 -15.43 -14.96 5.06
C GLN A 163 -14.38 -15.19 6.13
N LEU A 164 -14.70 -16.00 7.13
CA LEU A 164 -13.72 -16.40 8.13
C LEU A 164 -13.28 -17.85 7.91
N ASP A 165 -11.97 -18.04 7.87
CA ASP A 165 -11.37 -19.37 8.00
C ASP A 165 -10.95 -19.60 9.46
N GLU A 166 -11.77 -20.35 10.18
CA GLU A 166 -11.55 -20.70 11.60
C GLU A 166 -10.30 -21.58 11.80
N LEU A 167 -9.86 -22.33 10.79
CA LEU A 167 -8.70 -23.22 10.90
C LEU A 167 -7.39 -22.42 10.91
N THR A 168 -7.32 -21.37 10.11
CA THR A 168 -6.12 -20.54 9.96
C THR A 168 -6.19 -19.24 10.75
N ASN A 169 -7.33 -18.97 11.38
CA ASN A 169 -7.68 -17.70 12.03
C ASN A 169 -7.46 -16.51 11.07
N THR A 170 -8.02 -16.63 9.85
CA THR A 170 -7.84 -15.65 8.77
C THR A 170 -9.19 -15.09 8.32
N LEU A 171 -9.31 -13.76 8.28
CA LEU A 171 -10.46 -13.06 7.75
C LEU A 171 -10.22 -12.69 6.28
N HIS A 172 -10.98 -13.31 5.39
CA HIS A 172 -10.98 -13.00 3.98
C HIS A 172 -11.99 -11.89 3.69
N VAL A 173 -11.52 -10.79 3.10
CA VAL A 173 -12.28 -9.55 2.91
C VAL A 173 -12.27 -9.14 1.44
N CYS A 174 -13.41 -8.73 0.90
CA CYS A 174 -13.52 -8.26 -0.47
C CYS A 174 -12.77 -6.93 -0.64
N PRO A 175 -11.90 -6.79 -1.66
CA PRO A 175 -11.13 -5.56 -1.91
C PRO A 175 -11.99 -4.29 -2.00
N SER A 176 -13.23 -4.41 -2.48
CA SER A 176 -14.14 -3.26 -2.61
C SER A 176 -14.49 -2.58 -1.27
N LEU A 177 -14.33 -3.25 -0.13
CA LEU A 177 -14.65 -2.68 1.17
C LEU A 177 -13.72 -1.53 1.57
N PHE A 178 -12.55 -1.45 0.97
CA PHE A 178 -11.53 -0.42 1.25
C PHE A 178 -11.66 0.85 0.40
N ARG A 179 -12.61 0.89 -0.55
CA ARG A 179 -12.73 2.01 -1.50
C ARG A 179 -13.78 3.01 -1.05
N PRO A 180 -13.52 4.33 -1.06
CA PRO A 180 -14.46 5.34 -0.59
C PRO A 180 -15.87 5.24 -1.20
N GLU A 181 -15.99 4.82 -2.46
CA GLU A 181 -17.25 4.72 -3.19
C GLU A 181 -18.08 3.49 -2.79
N THR A 182 -17.43 2.44 -2.28
CA THR A 182 -18.05 1.16 -1.92
C THR A 182 -17.83 0.78 -0.45
N THR A 183 -17.21 1.66 0.35
CA THR A 183 -17.04 1.48 1.80
C THR A 183 -18.41 1.33 2.45
N LEU A 184 -18.55 0.24 3.19
CA LEU A 184 -19.73 -0.02 4.01
C LEU A 184 -19.45 0.53 5.41
N LEU A 185 -20.42 1.27 5.97
CA LEU A 185 -20.32 1.81 7.32
C LEU A 185 -21.12 0.94 8.27
N ALA A 186 -20.62 0.66 9.46
CA ALA A 186 -21.31 -0.11 10.47
C ALA A 186 -21.53 0.73 11.73
N THR A 187 -22.74 0.62 12.30
CA THR A 187 -23.06 1.14 13.63
C THR A 187 -23.02 -0.02 14.61
N GLU A 188 -22.14 0.05 15.61
CA GLU A 188 -22.09 -0.93 16.68
C GLU A 188 -23.20 -0.69 17.71
N VAL A 189 -23.86 -1.77 18.09
CA VAL A 189 -24.91 -1.82 19.10
C VAL A 189 -24.54 -2.89 20.11
N THR A 190 -24.55 -2.52 21.40
CA THR A 190 -24.38 -3.47 22.50
C THR A 190 -25.72 -3.77 23.13
N ILE A 191 -26.03 -5.05 23.31
CA ILE A 191 -27.27 -5.47 23.97
C ILE A 191 -27.08 -5.38 25.50
N ALA A 192 -27.89 -4.52 26.13
CA ALA A 192 -27.85 -4.34 27.58
C ALA A 192 -28.56 -5.49 28.32
N GLU A 193 -28.21 -5.70 29.59
CA GLU A 193 -28.88 -6.68 30.46
C GLU A 193 -30.38 -6.36 30.58
N ARG A 194 -31.24 -7.38 30.45
CA ARG A 194 -32.68 -7.25 30.74
C ARG A 194 -32.85 -6.81 32.19
N GLN A 195 -33.38 -5.61 32.42
CA GLN A 195 -33.84 -5.25 33.76
C GLN A 195 -34.98 -6.20 34.18
N GLN A 196 -34.83 -6.82 35.35
CA GLN A 196 -35.88 -7.66 35.93
C GLN A 196 -37.15 -6.83 36.17
N GLY A 197 -38.14 -6.95 35.29
CA GLY A 197 -39.49 -6.41 35.51
C GLY A 197 -40.19 -5.74 34.32
N SER A 198 -39.50 -5.46 33.20
CA SER A 198 -40.14 -4.94 31.98
C SER A 198 -40.40 -6.09 30.99
N SER A 199 -41.65 -6.26 30.54
CA SER A 199 -42.03 -7.38 29.67
C SER A 199 -41.85 -7.14 28.17
N GLU A 200 -41.35 -5.99 27.70
CA GLU A 200 -41.42 -5.70 26.24
C GLU A 200 -40.23 -4.95 25.59
N SER A 201 -39.14 -4.59 26.28
CA SER A 201 -38.03 -3.89 25.62
C SER A 201 -36.65 -4.42 26.01
N VAL A 202 -35.87 -4.83 25.01
CA VAL A 202 -34.41 -4.97 25.12
C VAL A 202 -33.82 -3.56 25.07
N ASP A 203 -33.02 -3.19 26.06
CA ASP A 203 -32.29 -1.91 26.05
C ASP A 203 -31.02 -2.05 25.20
N PHE A 204 -30.73 -1.03 24.38
CA PHE A 204 -29.60 -1.01 23.46
C PHE A 204 -28.70 0.18 23.78
N ASP A 205 -27.40 -0.06 23.88
CA ASP A 205 -26.40 1.00 23.84
C ASP A 205 -25.88 1.12 22.41
N VAL A 206 -25.97 2.32 21.84
CA VAL A 206 -25.69 2.58 20.43
C VAL A 206 -24.50 3.52 20.33
N ASP A 207 -23.43 3.08 19.68
CA ASP A 207 -22.34 4.00 19.36
C ASP A 207 -22.83 5.00 18.30
N ALA A 208 -22.74 6.29 18.61
CA ALA A 208 -23.21 7.35 17.75
C ALA A 208 -22.33 7.56 16.50
N THR A 209 -21.11 7.00 16.47
CA THR A 209 -20.14 7.21 15.38
C THR A 209 -20.03 5.96 14.50
N PRO A 210 -20.58 5.97 13.27
CA PRO A 210 -20.39 4.87 12.34
C PRO A 210 -18.91 4.72 11.96
N LEU A 211 -18.41 3.49 11.99
CA LEU A 211 -17.07 3.11 11.54
C LEU A 211 -17.15 2.42 10.18
N SER A 212 -16.03 2.26 9.46
CA SER A 212 -16.03 1.35 8.32
C SER A 212 -16.23 -0.09 8.80
N LEU A 213 -16.85 -0.94 7.97
CA LEU A 213 -17.02 -2.36 8.31
C LEU A 213 -15.66 -3.03 8.57
N VAL A 214 -14.62 -2.64 7.83
CA VAL A 214 -13.25 -3.13 8.03
C VAL A 214 -12.72 -2.74 9.41
N ASP A 215 -12.95 -1.49 9.85
CA ASP A 215 -12.50 -1.05 11.17
C ASP A 215 -13.23 -1.78 12.29
N VAL A 216 -14.53 -2.03 12.14
CA VAL A 216 -15.30 -2.83 13.12
C VAL A 216 -14.74 -4.25 13.21
N LEU A 217 -14.42 -4.87 12.07
CA LEU A 217 -13.80 -6.20 12.01
C LEU A 217 -12.46 -6.23 12.74
N MET A 218 -11.59 -5.25 12.49
CA MET A 218 -10.27 -5.15 13.12
C MET A 218 -10.35 -4.86 14.61
N GLN A 219 -11.26 -3.99 15.05
CA GLN A 219 -11.44 -3.66 16.47
C GLN A 219 -11.98 -4.86 17.26
N HIS A 220 -12.83 -5.68 16.65
CA HIS A 220 -13.36 -6.88 17.29
C HIS A 220 -12.35 -8.04 17.32
N SER A 221 -11.45 -8.09 16.35
CA SER A 221 -10.53 -9.21 16.17
C SER A 221 -9.12 -8.72 15.80
N PRO A 222 -8.41 -8.04 16.73
CA PRO A 222 -7.11 -7.42 16.44
C PRO A 222 -6.01 -8.43 16.07
N ASP A 223 -6.12 -9.67 16.56
CA ASP A 223 -5.16 -10.75 16.29
C ASP A 223 -5.46 -11.54 15.01
N VAL A 224 -6.58 -11.27 14.33
CA VAL A 224 -6.97 -12.02 13.13
C VAL A 224 -6.21 -11.48 11.93
N ARG A 225 -5.58 -12.38 11.17
CA ARG A 225 -4.90 -12.01 9.93
C ARG A 225 -5.95 -11.71 8.86
N MET A 226 -5.87 -10.54 8.24
CA MET A 226 -6.74 -10.20 7.12
C MET A 226 -6.09 -10.58 5.79
N LYS A 227 -6.87 -11.11 4.85
CA LYS A 227 -6.46 -11.37 3.46
C LYS A 227 -7.55 -10.92 2.51
N LEU A 228 -7.17 -10.54 1.29
CA LEU A 228 -8.15 -10.20 0.28
C LEU A 228 -8.75 -11.45 -0.37
N ILE A 229 -10.05 -11.41 -0.63
CA ILE A 229 -10.71 -12.34 -1.57
C ILE A 229 -10.29 -11.91 -2.97
N THR A 230 -9.26 -12.56 -3.50
CA THR A 230 -8.82 -12.37 -4.88
C THR A 230 -9.54 -13.37 -5.80
N PRO A 231 -9.72 -13.04 -7.09
CA PRO A 231 -10.29 -13.99 -8.05
C PRO A 231 -9.51 -15.31 -8.00
N THR A 232 -10.22 -16.43 -7.88
CA THR A 232 -9.59 -17.75 -7.99
C THR A 232 -8.99 -17.90 -9.38
N GLN A 233 -7.67 -18.00 -9.45
CA GLN A 233 -6.99 -18.49 -10.64
C GLN A 233 -7.47 -19.93 -10.93
N PRO A 234 -7.63 -20.34 -12.20
CA PRO A 234 -8.03 -21.71 -12.55
C PRO A 234 -7.05 -22.83 -12.20
N ASN A 235 -5.98 -22.59 -11.43
CA ASN A 235 -5.03 -23.63 -11.03
C ASN A 235 -4.55 -23.38 -9.59
N GLU A 236 -4.45 -24.48 -8.82
CA GLU A 236 -3.82 -24.50 -7.50
C GLU A 236 -2.41 -23.86 -7.55
N PRO A 237 -1.96 -23.18 -6.49
CA PRO A 237 -0.60 -22.67 -6.42
C PRO A 237 0.39 -23.85 -6.54
N MET A 238 1.25 -23.84 -7.56
CA MET A 238 2.19 -24.94 -7.82
C MET A 238 3.24 -25.14 -6.72
N SER A 239 3.44 -24.18 -5.80
CA SER A 239 4.33 -24.32 -4.64
C SER A 239 4.01 -23.29 -3.56
N ALA A 240 4.36 -23.59 -2.30
CA ALA A 240 4.35 -22.60 -1.22
C ALA A 240 5.25 -21.38 -1.57
N PRO A 241 4.85 -20.16 -1.16
CA PRO A 241 5.67 -18.97 -1.38
C PRO A 241 7.04 -19.14 -0.71
N VAL A 242 8.10 -18.62 -1.33
CA VAL A 242 9.46 -18.67 -0.73
C VAL A 242 9.77 -17.45 0.12
N HIS A 243 9.03 -16.37 -0.10
CA HIS A 243 9.24 -15.06 0.52
C HIS A 243 7.91 -14.28 0.53
N ALA A 244 7.72 -13.39 1.51
CA ALA A 244 6.60 -12.45 1.52
C ALA A 244 6.61 -11.55 0.25
N ALA A 245 5.45 -11.33 -0.36
CA ALA A 245 5.34 -10.59 -1.62
C ALA A 245 5.57 -9.07 -1.46
N SER A 246 5.21 -8.52 -0.30
CA SER A 246 5.24 -7.11 0.04
C SER A 246 5.49 -6.93 1.54
N THR A 247 5.77 -5.70 1.97
CA THR A 247 6.07 -5.31 3.36
C THR A 247 5.35 -4.00 3.69
N ASP A 248 5.14 -3.74 4.98
CA ASP A 248 4.64 -2.50 5.55
C ASP A 248 5.77 -1.66 6.19
N ARG A 249 7.04 -2.04 6.02
CA ARG A 249 8.21 -1.28 6.47
C ARG A 249 9.13 -0.93 5.31
N VAL A 250 9.52 0.34 5.23
CA VAL A 250 10.34 0.87 4.13
C VAL A 250 11.39 1.87 4.62
N LEU A 251 12.42 2.08 3.80
CA LEU A 251 13.39 3.16 3.97
C LEU A 251 13.24 4.16 2.83
N MET A 252 13.25 5.45 3.18
CA MET A 252 13.20 6.56 2.22
C MET A 252 14.29 7.59 2.52
N VAL A 253 14.66 8.38 1.51
CA VAL A 253 15.62 9.47 1.66
C VAL A 253 14.99 10.77 1.15
N ALA A 254 14.81 11.74 2.04
CA ALA A 254 14.27 13.04 1.67
C ALA A 254 15.23 13.80 0.73
N PRO A 255 14.73 14.39 -0.37
CA PRO A 255 15.53 15.07 -1.38
C PRO A 255 15.95 16.50 -0.95
N THR A 256 16.48 16.67 0.26
CA THR A 256 16.79 17.97 0.89
C THR A 256 17.87 18.78 0.15
N CYS A 257 18.67 18.15 -0.71
CA CYS A 257 19.66 18.82 -1.57
C CYS A 257 19.54 18.35 -3.04
N PHE A 258 18.32 18.20 -3.54
CA PHE A 258 18.05 17.72 -4.91
C PHE A 258 18.80 18.50 -5.99
N GLN A 259 19.33 17.78 -6.98
CA GLN A 259 19.92 18.34 -8.19
C GLN A 259 19.64 17.40 -9.36
N VAL A 260 19.65 17.93 -10.58
CA VAL A 260 19.62 17.10 -11.79
C VAL A 260 20.98 16.42 -11.95
N ASN A 261 21.00 15.09 -12.02
CA ASN A 261 22.24 14.33 -12.13
C ASN A 261 22.74 14.23 -13.58
N ALA A 262 23.71 15.06 -13.93
CA ALA A 262 24.35 15.04 -15.25
C ALA A 262 24.99 13.67 -15.60
N GLU A 263 25.62 12.99 -14.63
CA GLU A 263 26.24 11.67 -14.85
C GLU A 263 25.19 10.59 -15.19
N ALA A 264 24.04 10.60 -14.49
CA ALA A 264 22.97 9.63 -14.71
C ALA A 264 22.15 9.93 -15.96
N SER A 265 21.96 11.21 -16.32
CA SER A 265 21.22 11.63 -17.51
C SER A 265 21.83 11.11 -18.83
N ALA A 266 23.10 10.71 -18.82
CA ALA A 266 23.80 10.20 -19.99
C ALA A 266 23.25 8.85 -20.50
N ASP A 267 22.61 8.06 -19.63
CA ASP A 267 21.98 6.79 -20.01
C ASP A 267 20.60 6.54 -19.41
N ASN A 268 20.03 7.53 -18.70
CA ASN A 268 18.62 7.54 -18.32
C ASN A 268 17.84 8.44 -19.30
N THR A 269 17.12 7.82 -20.24
CA THR A 269 16.31 8.54 -21.25
C THR A 269 15.09 9.25 -20.67
N PHE A 270 14.76 8.99 -19.40
CA PHE A 270 13.67 9.63 -18.65
C PHE A 270 14.12 10.90 -17.90
N MET A 271 15.40 11.29 -18.02
CA MET A 271 15.92 12.55 -17.46
C MET A 271 16.19 13.59 -18.56
N PRO A 272 16.04 14.89 -18.25
CA PRO A 272 16.52 15.94 -19.13
C PRO A 272 18.06 15.95 -19.17
N LYS A 273 18.64 16.22 -20.35
CA LYS A 273 20.10 16.27 -20.53
C LYS A 273 20.77 17.52 -19.95
N ASP A 274 20.05 18.64 -19.90
CA ASP A 274 20.59 19.96 -19.52
C ASP A 274 19.77 20.63 -18.39
N GLY A 275 19.19 19.84 -17.48
CA GLY A 275 18.37 20.35 -16.39
C GLY A 275 19.19 21.05 -15.29
N VAL A 276 18.65 22.12 -14.71
CA VAL A 276 19.21 22.78 -13.52
C VAL A 276 18.13 22.83 -12.44
N ALA A 277 18.48 22.42 -11.22
CA ALA A 277 17.59 22.53 -10.07
C ALA A 277 17.78 23.90 -9.40
N THR A 278 16.88 24.84 -9.67
CA THR A 278 16.77 26.09 -8.91
C THR A 278 16.27 25.82 -7.49
N ASP A 279 16.36 26.80 -6.59
CA ASP A 279 15.86 26.61 -5.22
C ASP A 279 14.33 26.40 -5.20
N GLU A 280 13.59 27.02 -6.12
CA GLU A 280 12.15 26.78 -6.29
C GLU A 280 11.83 25.34 -6.73
N ILE A 281 12.70 24.75 -7.57
CA ILE A 281 12.59 23.34 -7.99
C ILE A 281 12.84 22.43 -6.80
N LYS A 282 13.88 22.70 -5.99
CA LYS A 282 14.17 21.90 -4.78
C LYS A 282 13.01 21.94 -3.80
N ASP A 283 12.45 23.13 -3.55
CA ASP A 283 11.28 23.29 -2.69
C ASP A 283 10.06 22.54 -3.22
N THR A 284 9.88 22.51 -4.54
CA THR A 284 8.79 21.77 -5.18
C THR A 284 8.97 20.28 -5.03
N VAL A 285 10.17 19.76 -5.35
CA VAL A 285 10.52 18.34 -5.18
C VAL A 285 10.38 17.90 -3.72
N LEU A 286 10.79 18.72 -2.76
CA LEU A 286 10.63 18.41 -1.35
C LEU A 286 9.15 18.38 -0.94
N ARG A 287 8.30 19.29 -1.42
CA ARG A 287 6.85 19.25 -1.17
C ARG A 287 6.19 18.02 -1.79
N GLU A 288 6.58 17.66 -3.01
CA GLU A 288 6.12 16.46 -3.70
C GLU A 288 6.48 15.20 -2.90
N PHE A 289 7.74 15.08 -2.48
CA PHE A 289 8.19 13.99 -1.62
C PHE A 289 7.45 13.95 -0.28
N SER A 290 7.24 15.09 0.37
CA SER A 290 6.48 15.15 1.63
C SER A 290 5.03 14.68 1.47
N ARG A 291 4.40 14.91 0.31
CA ARG A 291 3.07 14.36 0.01
C ARG A 291 3.12 12.85 -0.16
N LEU A 292 4.10 12.33 -0.91
CA LEU A 292 4.29 10.90 -1.05
C LEU A 292 4.53 10.22 0.32
N HIS A 293 5.39 10.81 1.14
CA HIS A 293 5.62 10.35 2.51
C HIS A 293 4.32 10.35 3.33
N ASN A 294 3.50 11.40 3.24
CA ASN A 294 2.20 11.45 3.92
C ASN A 294 1.25 10.33 3.47
N VAL A 295 1.17 10.05 2.17
CA VAL A 295 0.37 8.93 1.65
C VAL A 295 0.86 7.61 2.27
N ILE A 296 2.18 7.38 2.26
CA ILE A 296 2.78 6.15 2.80
C ILE A 296 2.53 6.01 4.32
N THR A 297 2.75 7.05 5.11
CA THR A 297 2.64 6.95 6.58
C THR A 297 1.22 7.08 7.10
N ASN A 298 0.41 7.98 6.54
CA ASN A 298 -0.88 8.33 7.12
C ASN A 298 -2.05 7.65 6.42
N GLU A 299 -1.94 7.34 5.13
CA GLU A 299 -2.99 6.65 4.38
C GLU A 299 -2.74 5.14 4.30
N LEU A 300 -1.48 4.70 4.16
CA LEU A 300 -1.13 3.28 4.12
C LEU A 300 -0.64 2.74 5.47
N CYS A 301 -0.38 3.61 6.45
CA CYS A 301 0.14 3.24 7.76
C CYS A 301 1.45 2.43 7.72
N VAL A 302 2.25 2.63 6.67
CA VAL A 302 3.55 1.98 6.49
C VAL A 302 4.58 2.65 7.40
N ASP A 303 5.42 1.84 8.04
CA ASP A 303 6.54 2.28 8.86
C ASP A 303 7.71 2.76 7.98
N VAL A 304 8.16 4.00 8.19
CA VAL A 304 9.13 4.66 7.32
C VAL A 304 10.38 5.06 8.08
N GLU A 305 11.50 4.41 7.74
CA GLU A 305 12.83 4.83 8.15
C GLU A 305 13.32 5.96 7.24
N LEU A 306 13.13 7.20 7.70
CA LEU A 306 13.42 8.39 6.91
C LEU A 306 14.83 8.93 7.18
N PHE A 307 15.63 9.04 6.11
CA PHE A 307 16.93 9.72 6.12
C PHE A 307 16.88 11.02 5.33
N THR A 308 17.84 11.91 5.57
CA THR A 308 18.02 13.15 4.79
C THR A 308 19.29 13.11 3.97
N HIS A 309 19.36 13.97 2.96
CA HIS A 309 20.49 14.11 2.06
C HIS A 309 21.04 15.54 2.09
N ASP A 310 22.28 15.70 2.53
CA ASP A 310 22.97 16.99 2.55
C ASP A 310 23.90 17.20 1.34
N GLY A 311 24.15 18.46 0.98
CA GLY A 311 24.95 18.82 -0.20
C GLY A 311 26.39 18.28 -0.18
N TYR A 312 27.00 18.09 0.99
CA TYR A 312 28.37 17.56 1.09
C TYR A 312 28.48 16.09 0.68
N HIS A 313 27.38 15.34 0.63
CA HIS A 313 27.39 13.96 0.11
C HIS A 313 27.68 13.92 -1.40
N GLY A 314 27.27 14.96 -2.14
CA GLY A 314 27.42 15.01 -3.60
C GLY A 314 26.68 13.86 -4.31
N THR A 315 25.50 13.50 -3.81
CA THR A 315 24.65 12.37 -4.25
C THR A 315 23.27 12.89 -4.67
N PRO A 316 23.12 13.43 -5.89
CA PRO A 316 21.86 14.06 -6.34
C PRO A 316 20.68 13.08 -6.40
N ASP A 317 20.95 11.81 -6.67
CA ASP A 317 19.95 10.73 -6.80
C ASP A 317 19.73 9.95 -5.49
N ALA A 318 20.20 10.46 -4.34
CA ALA A 318 20.07 9.77 -3.05
C ALA A 318 18.61 9.49 -2.65
N VAL A 319 17.67 10.25 -3.21
CA VAL A 319 16.21 10.05 -3.08
C VAL A 319 15.74 8.69 -3.60
N PHE A 320 16.58 7.94 -4.35
CA PHE A 320 16.26 6.63 -4.89
C PHE A 320 17.05 5.47 -4.23
N PRO A 321 16.82 5.20 -2.92
CA PRO A 321 17.64 4.28 -2.12
C PRO A 321 17.54 2.81 -2.56
N ASN A 322 16.46 2.45 -3.25
CA ASN A 322 16.14 1.08 -3.68
C ASN A 322 17.20 0.46 -4.63
N ASN A 323 18.07 1.29 -5.19
CA ASN A 323 19.04 0.90 -6.20
C ASN A 323 20.35 0.37 -5.60
N TRP A 324 20.73 0.80 -4.40
CA TRP A 324 22.04 0.45 -3.83
C TRP A 324 21.99 -0.69 -2.82
N PHE A 325 20.81 -1.00 -2.27
CA PHE A 325 20.58 -2.18 -1.44
C PHE A 325 19.19 -2.80 -1.59
N SER A 326 19.06 -4.01 -1.05
CA SER A 326 17.77 -4.67 -0.81
C SER A 326 17.88 -5.58 0.40
N THR A 327 16.75 -5.89 1.00
CA THR A 327 16.62 -6.84 2.11
C THR A 327 15.77 -8.04 1.69
N HIS A 328 16.04 -9.19 2.27
CA HIS A 328 15.34 -10.44 1.99
C HIS A 328 15.18 -11.25 3.27
N LEU A 329 13.97 -11.73 3.55
CA LEU A 329 13.68 -12.65 4.65
C LEU A 329 13.15 -13.97 4.10
N PRO A 330 13.79 -15.10 4.43
CA PRO A 330 13.24 -16.40 4.12
C PRO A 330 12.02 -16.72 5.00
N LEU A 331 11.04 -17.45 4.45
CA LEU A 331 9.94 -18.01 5.24
C LEU A 331 10.31 -19.32 5.97
N ASP A 332 11.51 -19.84 5.69
CA ASP A 332 12.08 -21.00 6.37
C ASP A 332 12.59 -20.60 7.75
N GLU A 333 12.12 -21.29 8.79
CA GLU A 333 12.54 -21.10 10.20
C GLU A 333 14.05 -21.27 10.42
N ASN A 334 14.76 -21.91 9.49
CA ASN A 334 16.22 -22.11 9.53
C ASN A 334 16.99 -21.11 8.65
N GLY A 335 16.28 -20.22 7.96
CA GLY A 335 16.85 -19.23 7.07
C GLY A 335 17.43 -18.03 7.81
N ASN A 336 18.27 -17.24 7.12
CA ASN A 336 18.78 -15.97 7.66
C ASN A 336 18.24 -14.82 6.80
N GLY A 337 17.91 -13.69 7.44
CA GLY A 337 17.76 -12.43 6.70
C GLY A 337 19.01 -12.09 5.89
N VAL A 338 18.84 -11.46 4.74
CA VAL A 338 19.94 -11.09 3.84
C VAL A 338 19.84 -9.61 3.46
N ILE A 339 20.95 -8.89 3.63
CA ILE A 339 21.13 -7.53 3.10
C ILE A 339 22.06 -7.64 1.89
N ALA A 340 21.59 -7.26 0.71
CA ALA A 340 22.40 -7.24 -0.51
C ALA A 340 22.84 -5.81 -0.84
N LEU A 341 24.12 -5.59 -1.15
CA LEU A 341 24.68 -4.32 -1.63
C LEU A 341 25.06 -4.40 -3.09
N TYR A 342 24.75 -3.34 -3.84
CA TYR A 342 24.76 -3.37 -5.29
C TYR A 342 25.84 -2.46 -5.92
N PRO A 343 26.49 -2.90 -7.02
CA PRO A 343 27.44 -2.09 -7.78
C PRO A 343 26.73 -1.08 -8.67
N MET A 344 26.66 0.16 -8.17
CA MET A 344 26.14 1.32 -8.89
C MET A 344 27.08 1.75 -10.01
N LYS A 345 26.54 2.03 -11.20
CA LYS A 345 27.36 2.39 -12.37
C LYS A 345 27.98 3.79 -12.23
N CYS A 346 27.18 4.79 -11.86
CA CYS A 346 27.63 6.18 -11.80
C CYS A 346 28.47 6.45 -10.54
N PRO A 347 29.67 7.06 -10.65
CA PRO A 347 30.54 7.35 -9.51
C PRO A 347 29.87 8.14 -8.41
N ASN A 348 29.06 9.15 -8.75
CA ASN A 348 28.34 9.91 -7.73
C ASN A 348 27.33 9.06 -6.95
N ARG A 349 26.65 8.12 -7.63
CA ARG A 349 25.71 7.20 -7.01
C ARG A 349 26.35 6.15 -6.11
N ARG A 350 27.62 5.80 -6.33
CA ARG A 350 28.35 4.89 -5.43
C ARG A 350 28.54 5.47 -4.02
N ARG A 351 28.50 6.81 -3.89
CA ARG A 351 28.56 7.51 -2.60
C ARG A 351 27.22 7.50 -1.85
N GLU A 352 26.12 7.08 -2.48
CA GLU A 352 24.81 6.91 -1.82
C GLU A 352 24.85 5.81 -0.76
N VAL A 353 25.79 4.86 -0.88
CA VAL A 353 26.01 3.81 0.13
C VAL A 353 26.66 4.43 1.37
N ARG A 354 25.83 4.86 2.31
CA ARG A 354 26.28 5.49 3.56
C ARG A 354 26.38 4.49 4.71
N THR A 355 27.43 4.65 5.50
CA THR A 355 27.73 3.76 6.64
C THR A 355 26.68 3.86 7.74
N ASP A 356 26.15 5.05 8.01
CA ASP A 356 25.10 5.26 9.01
C ASP A 356 23.79 4.56 8.63
N MET A 357 23.35 4.72 7.39
CA MET A 357 22.18 4.01 6.83
C MET A 357 22.38 2.50 6.87
N LEU A 358 23.52 2.00 6.38
CA LEU A 358 23.81 0.56 6.38
C LEU A 358 23.84 -0.02 7.79
N ASN A 359 24.43 0.69 8.75
CA ASN A 359 24.45 0.25 10.15
C ASN A 359 23.05 0.24 10.76
N HIS A 360 22.18 1.16 10.36
CA HIS A 360 20.78 1.17 10.79
C HIS A 360 20.01 0.00 10.20
N VAL A 361 20.09 -0.24 8.88
CA VAL A 361 19.46 -1.40 8.23
C VAL A 361 19.93 -2.73 8.84
N LYS A 362 21.22 -2.84 9.17
CA LYS A 362 21.77 -4.02 9.87
C LYS A 362 21.17 -4.25 11.26
N ARG A 363 20.83 -3.17 11.99
CA ARG A 363 20.18 -3.32 13.30
C ARG A 363 18.75 -3.81 13.13
N LEU A 364 18.00 -3.22 12.21
CA LEU A 364 16.62 -3.63 11.92
C LEU A 364 16.52 -5.09 11.48
N CYS A 365 17.41 -5.54 10.61
CA CYS A 365 17.40 -6.91 10.12
C CYS A 365 17.97 -7.94 11.12
N GLY A 366 18.34 -7.52 12.32
CA GLY A 366 18.81 -8.40 13.38
C GLY A 366 20.27 -8.84 13.24
N PRO A 367 20.87 -9.36 14.33
CA PRO A 367 22.29 -9.75 14.38
C PRO A 367 22.62 -10.93 13.46
N ASP A 368 21.63 -11.75 13.11
CA ASP A 368 21.82 -12.92 12.25
C ASP A 368 21.74 -12.61 10.76
N ALA A 369 21.35 -11.38 10.37
CA ALA A 369 21.32 -10.99 8.97
C ALA A 369 22.70 -11.08 8.30
N LYS A 370 22.71 -11.68 7.12
CA LYS A 370 23.92 -11.88 6.32
C LYS A 370 24.07 -10.76 5.30
N LEU A 371 25.27 -10.20 5.21
CA LEU A 371 25.60 -9.19 4.19
C LEU A 371 26.16 -9.87 2.94
N VAL A 372 25.48 -9.67 1.80
CA VAL A 372 25.97 -10.06 0.47
C VAL A 372 26.43 -8.80 -0.25
N ASP A 373 27.74 -8.66 -0.45
CA ASP A 373 28.33 -7.51 -1.13
C ASP A 373 28.62 -7.82 -2.60
N VAL A 374 27.64 -7.57 -3.49
CA VAL A 374 27.72 -7.86 -4.93
C VAL A 374 28.78 -6.97 -5.62
N ARG A 375 29.17 -5.85 -4.99
CA ARG A 375 30.24 -4.98 -5.50
C ARG A 375 31.57 -5.71 -5.61
N LYS A 376 31.83 -6.68 -4.72
CA LYS A 376 33.02 -7.53 -4.76
C LYS A 376 33.02 -8.54 -5.90
N MET A 377 31.84 -8.88 -6.43
CA MET A 377 31.69 -9.75 -7.61
C MET A 377 31.86 -8.94 -8.90
N SER A 378 31.40 -7.69 -8.90
CA SER A 378 31.58 -6.75 -10.01
C SER A 378 33.04 -6.35 -10.19
N TRP A 379 33.74 -6.05 -9.11
CA TRP A 379 35.15 -5.69 -9.12
C TRP A 379 35.93 -6.46 -8.03
N PRO A 380 36.49 -7.63 -8.36
CA PRO A 380 37.15 -8.53 -7.39
C PRO A 380 38.61 -8.12 -7.12
N GLU A 381 38.88 -6.83 -6.94
CA GLU A 381 40.21 -6.33 -6.60
C GLU A 381 40.38 -6.26 -5.07
N ASP A 382 41.36 -7.01 -4.55
CA ASP A 382 41.58 -7.13 -3.12
C ASP A 382 41.94 -5.78 -2.47
N GLY A 383 41.19 -5.41 -1.42
CA GLY A 383 41.42 -4.18 -0.65
C GLY A 383 40.97 -2.89 -1.35
N ALA A 384 40.38 -2.97 -2.55
CA ALA A 384 39.96 -1.80 -3.30
C ALA A 384 38.58 -1.26 -2.87
N CYS A 385 38.43 0.06 -2.86
CA CYS A 385 37.17 0.73 -2.56
C CYS A 385 36.33 0.86 -3.83
N PHE A 386 35.19 0.18 -3.93
CA PHE A 386 34.33 0.18 -5.13
C PHE A 386 33.93 1.60 -5.60
N ALA A 387 33.88 2.58 -4.70
CA ALA A 387 33.64 3.98 -5.07
C ALA A 387 34.64 4.50 -6.13
N ALA A 388 35.86 3.97 -6.15
CA ALA A 388 36.93 4.33 -7.09
C ALA A 388 37.07 3.36 -8.28
N ALA A 389 36.20 2.35 -8.41
CA ALA A 389 36.28 1.37 -9.49
C ALA A 389 36.17 2.04 -10.88
N PRO A 390 36.85 1.54 -11.93
CA PRO A 390 36.62 2.03 -13.29
C PRO A 390 35.16 1.81 -13.70
N GLN A 391 34.65 2.60 -14.65
CA GLN A 391 33.33 2.30 -15.23
C GLN A 391 33.42 1.33 -16.41
N GLU A 392 34.48 1.48 -17.22
CA GLU A 392 34.67 0.70 -18.44
C GLU A 392 34.98 -0.76 -18.12
N GLY A 393 34.28 -1.68 -18.81
CA GLY A 393 34.50 -3.12 -18.70
C GLY A 393 33.95 -3.79 -17.43
N LEU A 394 33.33 -3.04 -16.50
CA LEU A 394 32.72 -3.64 -15.31
C LEU A 394 31.25 -4.00 -15.52
N PRO A 395 30.79 -5.15 -14.99
CA PRO A 395 29.37 -5.45 -14.91
C PRO A 395 28.72 -4.67 -13.75
N PHE A 396 27.51 -4.17 -13.94
CA PHE A 396 26.74 -3.43 -12.93
C PHE A 396 25.38 -4.10 -12.70
N LEU A 397 24.81 -3.85 -11.52
CA LEU A 397 23.49 -4.36 -11.15
C LEU A 397 22.89 -3.41 -10.12
N GLU A 398 22.08 -2.44 -10.55
CA GLU A 398 21.52 -1.39 -9.66
C GLU A 398 20.26 -1.87 -8.93
N GLY A 399 20.45 -2.83 -8.03
CA GLY A 399 19.46 -3.25 -7.03
C GLY A 399 18.07 -3.50 -7.58
N THR A 400 17.05 -3.09 -6.83
CA THR A 400 15.65 -3.32 -7.21
C THR A 400 15.14 -2.40 -8.33
N GLY A 401 15.98 -1.47 -8.81
CA GLY A 401 15.77 -0.80 -10.09
C GLY A 401 16.02 -1.74 -11.26
N SER A 402 17.11 -2.51 -11.19
CA SER A 402 17.50 -3.48 -12.21
C SER A 402 16.87 -4.86 -12.03
N ILE A 403 16.42 -5.19 -10.82
CA ILE A 403 15.86 -6.49 -10.45
C ILE A 403 14.43 -6.31 -9.96
N VAL A 404 13.45 -6.70 -10.77
CA VAL A 404 12.05 -6.79 -10.34
C VAL A 404 11.79 -8.23 -9.90
N MET A 405 11.46 -8.43 -8.63
CA MET A 405 11.28 -9.76 -8.06
C MET A 405 9.80 -10.11 -7.92
N ASP A 406 9.42 -11.27 -8.47
CA ASP A 406 8.30 -12.04 -7.93
C ASP A 406 8.78 -12.77 -6.69
N ARG A 407 8.65 -12.12 -5.53
CA ARG A 407 9.13 -12.68 -4.26
C ARG A 407 8.42 -13.98 -3.89
N GLY A 408 7.13 -14.10 -4.20
CA GLY A 408 6.35 -15.32 -3.93
C GLY A 408 6.88 -16.52 -4.70
N ALA A 409 7.13 -16.35 -6.01
CA ALA A 409 7.64 -17.42 -6.86
C ALA A 409 9.17 -17.60 -6.80
N GLY A 410 9.90 -16.61 -6.29
CA GLY A 410 11.37 -16.59 -6.29
C GLY A 410 11.94 -16.29 -7.69
N VAL A 411 11.27 -15.48 -8.50
CA VAL A 411 11.71 -15.15 -9.87
C VAL A 411 12.20 -13.71 -9.93
N ALA A 412 13.38 -13.50 -10.48
CA ALA A 412 13.99 -12.18 -10.68
C ALA A 412 14.01 -11.82 -12.18
N TYR A 413 13.21 -10.84 -12.56
CA TYR A 413 13.17 -10.29 -13.91
C TYR A 413 14.23 -9.19 -14.07
N VAL A 414 15.03 -9.27 -15.13
CA VAL A 414 16.17 -8.37 -15.35
C VAL A 414 16.23 -7.92 -16.82
N SER A 415 15.78 -6.70 -17.08
CA SER A 415 16.03 -6.01 -18.35
C SER A 415 17.50 -5.59 -18.43
N LEU A 416 18.23 -6.17 -19.38
CA LEU A 416 19.65 -5.96 -19.58
C LEU A 416 19.93 -4.55 -20.10
N SER A 417 20.88 -3.87 -19.46
CA SER A 417 21.23 -2.48 -19.74
C SER A 417 22.67 -2.19 -19.33
N LYS A 418 23.11 -0.93 -19.44
CA LYS A 418 24.40 -0.50 -18.88
C LYS A 418 24.46 -0.63 -17.34
N ARG A 419 23.31 -0.77 -16.68
CA ARG A 419 23.14 -0.83 -15.23
C ARG A 419 22.74 -2.23 -14.72
N ALA A 420 22.58 -3.19 -15.63
CA ALA A 420 22.12 -4.55 -15.33
C ALA A 420 22.80 -5.59 -16.23
N ASP A 421 23.69 -6.39 -15.62
CA ASP A 421 24.40 -7.51 -16.26
C ASP A 421 23.81 -8.88 -15.87
N ALA A 422 23.62 -9.75 -16.85
CA ALA A 422 23.02 -11.07 -16.65
C ALA A 422 23.92 -12.01 -15.83
N GLY A 423 25.23 -11.97 -16.04
CA GLY A 423 26.19 -12.80 -15.33
C GLY A 423 26.26 -12.43 -13.85
N LEU A 424 26.29 -11.14 -13.57
CA LEU A 424 26.29 -10.59 -12.22
C LEU A 424 24.94 -10.84 -11.50
N ALA A 425 23.81 -10.76 -12.21
CA ALA A 425 22.50 -11.14 -11.65
C ALA A 425 22.46 -12.61 -11.22
N ASN A 426 23.04 -13.54 -12.01
CA ASN A 426 23.12 -14.95 -11.60
C ASN A 426 24.05 -15.16 -10.39
N GLN A 427 25.18 -14.46 -10.33
CA GLN A 427 26.07 -14.51 -9.17
C GLN A 427 25.39 -13.95 -7.91
N TRP A 428 24.64 -12.86 -8.04
CA TRP A 428 23.81 -12.32 -6.96
C TRP A 428 22.80 -13.34 -6.45
N ARG A 429 22.03 -14.00 -7.34
CA ARG A 429 21.10 -15.07 -6.98
C ARG A 429 21.78 -16.13 -6.12
N ASP A 430 22.89 -16.67 -6.60
CA ASP A 430 23.62 -17.76 -5.93
C ASP A 430 24.13 -17.32 -4.55
N ALA A 431 24.67 -16.11 -4.44
CA ALA A 431 25.19 -15.57 -3.19
C ALA A 431 24.08 -15.27 -2.18
N VAL A 432 22.95 -14.73 -2.63
CA VAL A 432 21.79 -14.42 -1.79
C VAL A 432 21.13 -15.70 -1.27
N ASN A 433 20.90 -16.70 -2.12
CA ASN A 433 20.38 -18.01 -1.68
C ASN A 433 21.32 -18.70 -0.69
N LYS A 434 22.64 -18.67 -0.97
CA LYS A 434 23.65 -19.23 -0.08
C LYS A 434 23.65 -18.54 1.29
N ALA A 435 23.51 -17.21 1.31
CA ALA A 435 23.46 -16.44 2.54
C ALA A 435 22.16 -16.70 3.33
N ALA A 436 21.03 -16.79 2.62
CA ALA A 436 19.73 -17.09 3.21
C ALA A 436 19.62 -18.54 3.70
N ARG A 437 20.44 -19.46 3.16
CA ARG A 437 20.35 -20.92 3.36
C ARG A 437 19.07 -21.55 2.83
N THR A 438 18.40 -20.86 1.89
CA THR A 438 17.19 -21.33 1.22
C THR A 438 17.06 -20.64 -0.14
N GLU A 439 16.19 -21.15 -1.00
CA GLU A 439 15.98 -20.63 -2.36
C GLU A 439 14.99 -19.46 -2.38
N ILE A 440 15.43 -18.29 -1.87
CA ILE A 440 14.64 -17.05 -1.97
C ILE A 440 14.60 -16.47 -3.40
N VAL A 441 15.57 -16.85 -4.26
CA VAL A 441 15.57 -16.53 -5.69
C VAL A 441 15.88 -17.80 -6.49
N ARG A 442 14.84 -18.48 -6.97
CA ARG A 442 14.95 -19.71 -7.76
C ARG A 442 15.47 -19.47 -9.17
N ARG A 443 15.09 -18.36 -9.80
CA ARG A 443 15.37 -18.11 -11.22
C ARG A 443 15.65 -16.64 -11.52
N VAL A 444 16.57 -16.40 -12.45
CA VAL A 444 16.75 -15.11 -13.12
C VAL A 444 16.21 -15.22 -14.55
N VAL A 445 15.37 -14.27 -14.96
CA VAL A 445 14.82 -14.14 -16.32
C VAL A 445 15.42 -12.87 -16.95
N PRO A 446 16.55 -12.99 -17.66
CA PRO A 446 17.14 -11.87 -18.37
C PRO A 446 16.44 -11.66 -19.72
N PHE A 447 16.26 -10.41 -20.11
CA PHE A 447 15.72 -10.01 -21.42
C PHE A 447 16.19 -8.60 -21.79
N LYS A 448 15.95 -8.15 -23.02
CA LYS A 448 16.18 -6.75 -23.42
C LYS A 448 14.86 -6.04 -23.66
N SER A 449 14.77 -4.82 -23.14
CA SER A 449 13.63 -3.94 -23.41
C SER A 449 14.09 -2.58 -23.93
N PHE A 450 13.24 -1.96 -24.73
CA PHE A 450 13.55 -0.75 -25.46
C PHE A 450 12.45 0.30 -25.32
N ASP A 451 12.87 1.56 -25.16
CA ASP A 451 11.98 2.71 -25.19
C ASP A 451 11.48 3.01 -26.62
N SER A 452 10.61 4.02 -26.75
CA SER A 452 10.06 4.44 -28.04
C SER A 452 11.10 5.00 -29.03
N SER A 453 12.29 5.37 -28.55
CA SER A 453 13.41 5.82 -29.39
C SER A 453 14.33 4.67 -29.83
N GLY A 454 14.07 3.44 -29.36
CA GLY A 454 14.92 2.28 -29.60
C GLY A 454 16.14 2.19 -28.69
N GLY A 455 16.21 3.04 -27.65
CA GLY A 455 17.23 2.95 -26.60
C GLY A 455 16.90 1.83 -25.61
N LEU A 456 17.94 1.19 -25.05
CA LEU A 456 17.73 0.22 -23.97
C LEU A 456 17.15 0.91 -22.74
N ILE A 457 16.12 0.34 -22.15
CA ILE A 457 15.59 0.80 -20.87
C ILE A 457 16.64 0.53 -19.78
N TYR A 458 16.96 1.56 -19.01
CA TYR A 458 18.08 1.52 -18.06
C TYR A 458 17.77 0.66 -16.82
N HIS A 459 16.51 0.63 -16.36
CA HIS A 459 16.04 -0.13 -15.19
C HIS A 459 14.77 -0.91 -15.51
N THR A 460 14.73 -2.17 -15.07
CA THR A 460 13.58 -3.08 -15.23
C THR A 460 12.31 -2.52 -14.61
N ASN A 461 12.41 -1.87 -13.45
CA ASN A 461 11.26 -1.35 -12.72
C ASN A 461 10.55 -0.17 -13.41
N VAL A 462 11.07 0.36 -14.51
CA VAL A 462 10.37 1.37 -15.31
C VAL A 462 9.31 0.72 -16.18
N MET A 463 9.57 -0.50 -16.64
CA MET A 463 8.70 -1.21 -17.57
C MET A 463 7.81 -2.26 -16.90
N MET A 464 8.12 -2.65 -15.66
CA MET A 464 7.32 -3.64 -14.94
C MET A 464 7.38 -3.57 -13.42
N MET A 465 6.33 -4.09 -12.80
CA MET A 465 6.27 -4.49 -11.40
C MET A 465 5.59 -5.85 -11.27
N VAL A 466 5.91 -6.61 -10.23
CA VAL A 466 5.22 -7.87 -9.90
C VAL A 466 4.70 -7.80 -8.47
N GLY A 467 3.41 -8.02 -8.30
CA GLY A 467 2.72 -8.03 -7.00
C GLY A 467 2.42 -9.46 -6.57
N SER A 468 1.54 -9.60 -5.58
CA SER A 468 1.16 -10.90 -5.02
C SER A 468 0.54 -11.84 -6.06
N THR A 469 -0.43 -11.34 -6.83
CA THR A 469 -1.27 -12.14 -7.76
C THR A 469 -1.40 -11.53 -9.16
N TYR A 470 -0.68 -10.45 -9.43
CA TYR A 470 -0.73 -9.70 -10.69
C TYR A 470 0.65 -9.11 -11.04
N ALA A 471 0.79 -8.63 -12.26
CA ALA A 471 1.95 -7.87 -12.69
C ALA A 471 1.54 -6.76 -13.66
N ILE A 472 2.19 -5.60 -13.59
CA ILE A 472 2.09 -4.54 -14.60
C ILE A 472 3.31 -4.68 -15.50
N VAL A 473 3.13 -4.81 -16.82
CA VAL A 473 4.26 -5.10 -17.73
C VAL A 473 4.07 -4.46 -19.11
N CYS A 474 5.08 -3.75 -19.59
CA CYS A 474 5.16 -3.26 -20.97
C CYS A 474 5.77 -4.33 -21.89
N LEU A 475 4.97 -5.31 -22.31
CA LEU A 475 5.44 -6.45 -23.14
C LEU A 475 5.93 -6.00 -24.52
N GLU A 476 5.37 -4.93 -25.08
CA GLU A 476 5.79 -4.36 -26.36
C GLU A 476 7.19 -3.69 -26.32
N ALA A 477 7.72 -3.41 -25.12
CA ALA A 477 9.10 -2.96 -24.96
C ALA A 477 10.11 -4.09 -25.22
N ILE A 478 9.71 -5.35 -25.09
CA ILE A 478 10.55 -6.54 -25.35
C ILE A 478 10.40 -6.90 -26.83
N HIS A 479 11.39 -6.57 -27.67
CA HIS A 479 11.27 -6.76 -29.13
C HIS A 479 11.53 -8.20 -29.57
N ASP A 480 12.41 -8.92 -28.86
CA ASP A 480 12.65 -10.32 -29.14
C ASP A 480 11.44 -11.16 -28.69
N MET A 481 10.84 -11.88 -29.63
CA MET A 481 9.62 -12.65 -29.37
C MET A 481 9.84 -13.82 -28.42
N ALA A 482 11.04 -14.43 -28.41
CA ALA A 482 11.33 -15.54 -27.50
C ALA A 482 11.52 -15.02 -26.07
N GLU A 483 12.19 -13.89 -25.89
CA GLU A 483 12.31 -13.21 -24.59
C GLU A 483 10.94 -12.76 -24.07
N ARG A 484 10.10 -12.15 -24.93
CA ARG A 484 8.75 -11.73 -24.56
C ARG A 484 7.90 -12.91 -24.10
N SER A 485 7.84 -13.97 -24.91
CA SER A 485 7.10 -15.18 -24.54
C SER A 485 7.68 -15.85 -23.28
N ALA A 486 8.98 -15.76 -23.02
CA ALA A 486 9.56 -16.28 -21.77
C ALA A 486 9.06 -15.51 -20.54
N VAL A 487 8.96 -14.18 -20.62
CA VAL A 487 8.39 -13.34 -19.54
C VAL A 487 6.90 -13.62 -19.34
N GLU A 488 6.11 -13.63 -20.42
CA GLU A 488 4.67 -13.90 -20.36
C GLU A 488 4.37 -15.29 -19.78
N ASN A 489 5.05 -16.32 -20.28
CA ASN A 489 4.85 -17.69 -19.82
C ASN A 489 5.27 -17.88 -18.35
N GLN A 490 6.33 -17.17 -17.91
CA GLN A 490 6.78 -17.25 -16.53
C GLN A 490 5.74 -16.59 -15.59
N LEU A 491 5.27 -15.38 -15.90
CA LEU A 491 4.22 -14.71 -15.12
C LEU A 491 2.94 -15.55 -15.05
N ALA A 492 2.52 -16.14 -16.17
CA ALA A 492 1.36 -17.02 -16.21
C ALA A 492 1.58 -18.30 -15.37
N ALA A 493 2.77 -18.91 -15.44
CA ALA A 493 3.12 -20.09 -14.63
C ALA A 493 3.15 -19.77 -13.12
N ASP A 494 3.50 -18.53 -12.76
CA ASP A 494 3.51 -18.04 -11.39
C ASP A 494 2.12 -17.53 -10.92
N GLY A 495 1.07 -17.73 -11.74
CA GLY A 495 -0.31 -17.38 -11.41
C GLY A 495 -0.57 -15.88 -11.38
N LYS A 496 0.20 -15.08 -12.12
CA LYS A 496 0.02 -13.63 -12.21
C LYS A 496 -0.98 -13.27 -13.30
N GLU A 497 -1.99 -12.48 -12.95
CA GLU A 497 -2.79 -11.78 -13.95
C GLU A 497 -1.99 -10.59 -14.50
N VAL A 498 -1.76 -10.56 -15.82
CA VAL A 498 -0.95 -9.53 -16.46
C VAL A 498 -1.80 -8.32 -16.83
N VAL A 499 -1.46 -7.17 -16.26
CA VAL A 499 -1.91 -5.84 -16.68
C VAL A 499 -0.91 -5.31 -17.70
N ALA A 500 -1.19 -5.56 -18.99
CA ALA A 500 -0.34 -5.08 -20.07
C ALA A 500 -0.47 -3.56 -20.22
N ILE A 501 0.66 -2.85 -20.20
CA ILE A 501 0.72 -1.40 -20.44
C ILE A 501 1.40 -1.09 -21.78
N THR A 502 1.06 0.05 -22.38
CA THR A 502 1.71 0.54 -23.59
C THR A 502 3.04 1.24 -23.27
N LYS A 503 3.85 1.52 -24.30
CA LYS A 503 5.05 2.36 -24.17
C LYS A 503 4.73 3.78 -23.73
N GLU A 504 3.58 4.32 -24.11
CA GLU A 504 3.11 5.63 -23.64
C GLU A 504 2.83 5.60 -22.14
N GLN A 505 2.14 4.57 -21.64
CA GLN A 505 1.90 4.38 -20.21
C GLN A 505 3.20 4.10 -19.44
N MET A 506 4.12 3.33 -20.03
CA MET A 506 5.48 3.13 -19.51
C MET A 506 6.26 4.45 -19.44
N ALA A 507 6.14 5.32 -20.44
CA ALA A 507 6.72 6.66 -20.43
C ALA A 507 6.13 7.55 -19.33
N CYS A 508 4.88 7.29 -18.95
CA CYS A 508 4.21 7.84 -17.77
C CYS A 508 4.53 7.09 -16.46
N MET A 509 5.57 6.25 -16.43
CA MET A 509 6.05 5.50 -15.27
C MET A 509 5.04 4.49 -14.69
N ALA A 510 4.08 4.01 -15.48
CA ALA A 510 3.08 3.03 -15.01
C ALA A 510 3.69 1.70 -14.51
N GLY A 511 4.86 1.29 -15.03
CA GLY A 511 5.60 0.13 -14.53
C GLY A 511 6.34 0.39 -13.21
N ASN A 512 6.60 1.66 -12.87
CA ASN A 512 7.35 2.08 -11.67
C ASN A 512 6.44 2.22 -10.45
N ALA A 513 5.59 1.21 -10.27
CA ALA A 513 4.71 1.03 -9.13
C ALA A 513 5.28 -0.01 -8.16
N LEU A 514 4.74 -0.07 -6.94
CA LEU A 514 5.14 -1.02 -5.91
C LEU A 514 3.91 -1.53 -5.15
N GLU A 515 3.90 -2.81 -4.80
CA GLU A 515 2.94 -3.34 -3.84
C GLU A 515 3.51 -3.21 -2.42
N LEU A 516 2.76 -2.57 -1.52
CA LEU A 516 3.06 -2.47 -0.09
C LEU A 516 1.91 -3.09 0.72
N GLN A 517 2.21 -3.54 1.93
CA GLN A 517 1.17 -3.92 2.88
C GLN A 517 0.70 -2.69 3.63
N HIS A 518 -0.61 -2.60 3.84
CA HIS A 518 -1.18 -1.58 4.73
C HIS A 518 -0.84 -1.92 6.17
N GLY A 519 -0.12 -1.06 6.90
CA GLY A 519 0.43 -1.41 8.22
C GLY A 519 -0.62 -1.66 9.32
N LEU A 520 -1.86 -1.20 9.14
CA LEU A 520 -2.96 -1.56 10.07
C LEU A 520 -3.74 -2.81 9.66
N TYR A 521 -3.80 -3.13 8.36
CA TYR A 521 -4.75 -4.14 7.86
C TYR A 521 -4.02 -5.37 7.30
N GLY A 522 -2.72 -5.30 7.03
CA GLY A 522 -1.92 -6.37 6.44
C GLY A 522 -2.31 -6.74 5.01
N VAL A 523 -3.18 -5.97 4.35
CA VAL A 523 -3.65 -6.22 2.98
C VAL A 523 -2.84 -5.42 1.95
N PRO A 524 -2.70 -5.91 0.71
CA PRO A 524 -1.88 -5.25 -0.30
C PRO A 524 -2.55 -3.99 -0.85
N TYR A 525 -1.75 -2.96 -1.02
CA TYR A 525 -2.02 -1.74 -1.79
C TYR A 525 -0.97 -1.61 -2.87
N VAL A 526 -1.35 -1.09 -4.04
CA VAL A 526 -0.37 -0.64 -5.04
C VAL A 526 -0.17 0.86 -4.89
N ILE A 527 1.08 1.30 -4.86
CA ILE A 527 1.45 2.72 -4.83
C ILE A 527 2.19 3.12 -6.11
N MET A 528 1.80 4.24 -6.70
CA MET A 528 2.38 4.77 -7.95
C MET A 528 2.32 6.30 -8.00
N SER A 529 2.92 6.94 -9.02
CA SER A 529 2.75 8.38 -9.21
C SER A 529 1.33 8.71 -9.71
N THR A 530 0.86 9.93 -9.47
CA THR A 530 -0.42 10.39 -10.04
C THR A 530 -0.40 10.33 -11.56
N GLN A 531 0.74 10.61 -12.20
CA GLN A 531 0.91 10.48 -13.65
C GLN A 531 0.72 9.02 -14.12
N ALA A 532 1.37 8.07 -13.44
CA ALA A 532 1.19 6.65 -13.71
C ALA A 532 -0.28 6.24 -13.56
N ARG A 533 -0.92 6.62 -12.45
CA ARG A 533 -2.33 6.31 -12.19
C ARG A 533 -3.27 6.88 -13.26
N GLU A 534 -3.08 8.13 -13.67
CA GLU A 534 -3.89 8.80 -14.69
C GLU A 534 -3.67 8.21 -16.10
N SER A 535 -2.54 7.56 -16.35
CA SER A 535 -2.25 6.93 -17.64
C SER A 535 -2.96 5.60 -17.86
N LEU A 536 -3.36 4.92 -16.78
CA LEU A 536 -4.05 3.63 -16.84
C LEU A 536 -5.51 3.81 -17.28
N ASP A 537 -5.97 2.91 -18.14
CA ASP A 537 -7.37 2.86 -18.55
C ASP A 537 -8.27 2.20 -17.48
N ALA A 538 -9.58 2.28 -17.68
CA ALA A 538 -10.56 1.77 -16.72
C ALA A 538 -10.50 0.24 -16.55
N ASP A 539 -10.14 -0.51 -17.59
CA ASP A 539 -10.06 -1.97 -17.53
C ASP A 539 -8.81 -2.41 -16.76
N GLN A 540 -7.66 -1.76 -17.00
CA GLN A 540 -6.41 -1.95 -16.26
C GLN A 540 -6.60 -1.64 -14.77
N VAL A 541 -7.24 -0.51 -14.44
CA VAL A 541 -7.58 -0.14 -13.06
C VAL A 541 -8.49 -1.19 -12.43
N SER A 542 -9.54 -1.61 -13.14
CA SER A 542 -10.47 -2.63 -12.66
C SER A 542 -9.80 -3.98 -12.42
N VAL A 543 -8.74 -4.31 -13.18
CA VAL A 543 -7.92 -5.51 -12.93
C VAL A 543 -7.14 -5.37 -11.63
N LEU A 544 -6.39 -4.28 -11.45
CA LEU A 544 -5.62 -4.04 -10.22
C LEU A 544 -6.52 -4.09 -8.98
N GLU A 545 -7.66 -3.43 -9.06
CA GLU A 545 -8.66 -3.35 -8.00
C GLU A 545 -9.26 -4.70 -7.55
N ARG A 546 -9.10 -5.78 -8.34
CA ARG A 546 -9.47 -7.14 -7.90
C ARG A 546 -8.40 -7.78 -7.01
N HIS A 547 -7.16 -7.29 -7.08
CA HIS A 547 -6.00 -7.89 -6.41
C HIS A 547 -5.53 -7.09 -5.20
N VAL A 548 -5.82 -5.78 -5.16
CA VAL A 548 -5.40 -4.88 -4.08
C VAL A 548 -6.58 -4.17 -3.44
N ALA A 549 -6.43 -3.81 -2.17
CA ALA A 549 -7.41 -3.07 -1.40
C ALA A 549 -7.58 -1.63 -1.93
N GLY A 550 -6.50 -1.04 -2.45
CA GLY A 550 -6.55 0.26 -3.10
C GLY A 550 -5.32 0.58 -3.95
N ILE A 551 -5.48 1.62 -4.76
CA ILE A 551 -4.40 2.22 -5.56
C ILE A 551 -4.06 3.58 -4.94
N ALA A 552 -3.00 3.63 -4.16
CA ALA A 552 -2.48 4.86 -3.59
C ALA A 552 -1.62 5.60 -4.63
N HIS A 553 -1.68 6.93 -4.63
CA HIS A 553 -0.83 7.71 -5.53
C HIS A 553 -0.49 9.09 -4.98
N ALA A 554 0.67 9.60 -5.41
CA ALA A 554 1.12 10.95 -5.07
C ALA A 554 1.60 11.68 -6.32
N ASP A 555 1.29 12.97 -6.43
CA ASP A 555 1.85 13.82 -7.49
C ASP A 555 3.31 14.17 -7.15
N ILE A 556 4.22 13.54 -7.89
CA ILE A 556 5.68 13.75 -7.81
C ILE A 556 6.26 14.17 -9.17
N ARG A 557 5.46 14.84 -10.01
CA ARG A 557 5.80 15.11 -11.42
C ARG A 557 7.15 15.81 -11.60
N THR A 558 7.53 16.74 -10.72
CA THR A 558 8.81 17.45 -10.84
C THR A 558 9.97 16.53 -10.50
N LEU A 559 9.88 15.77 -9.41
CA LEU A 559 10.87 14.76 -9.03
C LEU A 559 11.01 13.68 -10.11
N GLU A 560 9.89 13.19 -10.63
CA GLU A 560 9.84 12.16 -11.66
C GLU A 560 10.48 12.62 -12.96
N THR A 561 10.12 13.83 -13.44
CA THR A 561 10.65 14.40 -14.68
C THR A 561 12.13 14.73 -14.58
N LEU A 562 12.59 15.29 -13.45
CA LEU A 562 13.96 15.78 -13.32
C LEU A 562 14.94 14.73 -12.79
N GLY A 563 14.46 13.80 -11.95
CA GLY A 563 15.24 12.71 -11.38
C GLY A 563 15.22 11.43 -12.22
N GLY A 564 14.25 11.28 -13.13
CA GLY A 564 14.12 10.12 -14.01
C GLY A 564 13.84 8.82 -13.26
N GLY A 565 13.19 8.90 -12.10
CA GLY A 565 12.70 7.77 -11.32
C GLY A 565 11.39 8.15 -10.63
N SER A 566 10.52 7.18 -10.38
CA SER A 566 9.17 7.44 -9.83
C SER A 566 9.02 6.82 -8.43
N VAL A 567 7.77 6.66 -7.99
CA VAL A 567 7.39 6.28 -6.62
C VAL A 567 8.12 5.02 -6.16
N ARG A 568 8.15 3.93 -6.97
CA ARG A 568 8.90 2.72 -6.60
C ARG A 568 10.35 3.09 -6.25
N CYS A 569 11.03 3.82 -7.13
CA CYS A 569 12.44 4.16 -6.92
C CYS A 569 12.70 4.89 -5.60
N THR A 570 11.73 5.69 -5.11
CA THR A 570 11.87 6.43 -3.84
C THR A 570 11.77 5.56 -2.58
N ILE A 571 11.38 4.28 -2.73
CA ILE A 571 11.03 3.37 -1.64
C ILE A 571 11.94 2.13 -1.69
N ALA A 572 12.76 1.96 -0.66
CA ALA A 572 13.48 0.71 -0.43
C ALA A 572 12.70 -0.17 0.56
N GLU A 573 12.20 -1.33 0.11
CA GLU A 573 11.49 -2.26 1.00
C GLU A 573 12.42 -2.82 2.08
N LEU A 574 11.91 -2.91 3.30
CA LEU A 574 12.56 -3.56 4.43
C LEU A 574 11.80 -4.84 4.78
N PHE A 575 12.40 -5.97 4.44
CA PHE A 575 12.08 -7.29 4.96
C PHE A 575 13.10 -7.55 6.07
N CYS A 576 12.73 -7.18 7.28
CA CYS A 576 13.49 -7.39 8.50
C CYS A 576 12.52 -7.89 9.59
N GLU A 577 12.97 -8.76 10.49
CA GLU A 577 12.12 -9.25 11.57
C GLU A 577 11.71 -8.08 12.49
N GLU A 578 10.48 -8.10 13.02
CA GLU A 578 10.14 -7.15 14.08
C GLU A 578 10.95 -7.50 15.32
N ASP A 579 11.62 -6.51 15.91
CA ASP A 579 12.19 -6.65 17.24
C ASP A 579 11.06 -7.08 18.20
N VAL A 580 11.11 -8.33 18.67
CA VAL A 580 10.43 -8.71 19.91
C VAL A 580 11.20 -7.99 21.00
N VAL A 581 10.83 -6.74 21.26
CA VAL A 581 11.32 -6.01 22.43
C VAL A 581 10.70 -6.69 23.64
N GLU A 582 11.47 -7.56 24.30
CA GLU A 582 11.15 -8.11 25.63
C GLU A 582 10.99 -7.02 26.70
#